data_AF-A0A8D8CUZ3-F1
#
_entry.id   AF-A0A8D8CUZ3-F1
#
_cell.length_a   1.000
_cell.length_b   1.000
_cell.length_c   1.000
_cell.angle_alpha   90.00
_cell.angle_beta   90.00
_cell.angle_gamma   90.00
#
_symmetry.space_group_name_H-M   'P 1'
#
loop_
_entity.id
_entity.type
_entity.pdbx_description
1 polymer ?
#
loop_
_entity_poly.entity_id
_entity_poly.type
_entity_poly.pdbx_seq_one_letter_code
_entity_poly.pdbx_strand_id
1 'polypeptide(L)'
;MSKLSFRARALDPSKPMPIYLAEELPDLPEYSAINRAVPQMPSGMEKEEESEHHLQRAICTGLIIPTPEVFEATDSEFYERYYSQDYKMPKQLIHMQPLNLEQDVPDYDMDSADEQWITTQGKRLDLDPLKFETMMDRLEKSSGQTVVTLNEAKSLLKQDDELSIAVYDYWLNKRLKMQHPLILSVKTESRGNTTPNNP
;
A
#
# COMPACT_ATOMS: atom_id res chain seq x y z
N MET A 1 -11.45 -58.16 -16.70
CA MET A 1 -11.12 -56.94 -17.47
C MET A 1 -10.71 -55.85 -16.48
N SER A 2 -9.42 -55.72 -16.16
CA SER A 2 -8.95 -54.67 -15.24
C SER A 2 -8.92 -53.33 -15.98
N LYS A 3 -9.54 -52.30 -15.39
CA LYS A 3 -9.47 -50.92 -15.89
C LYS A 3 -8.03 -50.44 -15.75
N LEU A 4 -7.36 -50.12 -16.85
CA LEU A 4 -6.07 -49.43 -16.82
C LEU A 4 -6.25 -48.06 -16.16
N SER A 5 -5.70 -47.90 -14.95
CA SER A 5 -5.61 -46.61 -14.27
C SER A 5 -4.37 -45.89 -14.76
N PHE A 6 -4.57 -44.83 -15.55
CA PHE A 6 -3.52 -43.85 -15.82
C PHE A 6 -3.40 -42.93 -14.62
N ARG A 7 -2.58 -43.32 -13.64
CA ARG A 7 -2.16 -42.39 -12.59
C ARG A 7 -0.94 -41.65 -13.12
N ALA A 8 -1.07 -40.35 -13.35
CA ALA A 8 0.07 -39.49 -13.65
C ALA A 8 1.10 -39.67 -12.53
N ARG A 9 2.27 -40.22 -12.89
CA ARG A 9 3.41 -40.28 -11.97
C ARG A 9 4.13 -38.94 -12.08
N ALA A 10 4.55 -38.39 -10.94
CA ALA A 10 5.36 -37.18 -10.93
C ALA A 10 6.59 -37.40 -11.83
N LEU A 11 6.99 -36.35 -12.56
CA LEU A 11 8.20 -36.36 -13.38
C LEU A 11 9.39 -36.53 -12.44
N ASP A 12 10.16 -37.60 -12.67
CA ASP A 12 11.38 -37.90 -11.93
C ASP A 12 12.56 -37.21 -12.62
N PRO A 13 13.20 -36.20 -12.01
CA PRO A 13 14.31 -35.46 -12.60
C PRO A 13 15.54 -36.33 -12.88
N SER A 14 15.65 -37.49 -12.21
CA SER A 14 16.74 -38.45 -12.40
C SER A 14 16.50 -39.39 -13.58
N LYS A 15 15.29 -39.42 -14.13
CA LYS A 15 14.93 -40.27 -15.26
C LYS A 15 15.25 -39.57 -16.58
N PRO A 16 16.16 -40.09 -17.41
CA PRO A 16 16.46 -39.50 -18.71
C PRO A 16 15.24 -39.60 -19.64
N MET A 17 14.94 -38.50 -20.34
CA MET A 17 13.87 -38.43 -21.33
C MET A 17 14.40 -38.98 -22.67
N PRO A 18 13.77 -40.00 -23.27
CA PRO A 18 14.16 -40.45 -24.60
C PRO A 18 13.77 -39.39 -25.64
N ILE A 19 14.73 -39.02 -26.47
CA ILE A 19 14.53 -38.16 -27.65
C ILE A 19 14.42 -39.09 -28.84
N TYR A 20 13.33 -38.98 -29.59
CA TYR A 20 13.12 -39.75 -30.82
C TYR A 20 13.30 -38.83 -32.03
N LEU A 21 13.89 -39.37 -33.09
CA LEU A 21 13.93 -38.73 -34.39
C LEU A 21 12.59 -38.94 -35.12
N ALA A 22 12.25 -38.05 -36.05
CA ALA A 22 10.96 -38.08 -36.75
C ALA A 22 10.70 -39.40 -37.48
N GLU A 23 11.77 -40.08 -37.91
CA GLU A 23 11.76 -41.39 -38.58
C GLU A 23 11.59 -42.59 -37.63
N GLU A 24 11.76 -42.38 -36.33
CA GLU A 24 11.59 -43.42 -35.28
C GLU A 24 10.16 -43.45 -34.71
N LEU A 25 9.33 -42.48 -35.11
CA LEU A 25 7.93 -42.43 -34.73
C LEU A 25 7.12 -43.30 -35.71
N PRO A 26 6.30 -44.26 -35.23
CA PRO A 26 5.41 -45.00 -36.11
C PRO A 26 4.48 -44.02 -36.84
N ASP A 27 4.37 -44.18 -38.16
CA ASP A 27 3.67 -43.25 -39.04
C ASP A 27 2.26 -42.88 -38.51
N LEU A 28 2.03 -41.57 -38.35
CA LEU A 28 0.78 -40.95 -37.87
C LEU A 28 -0.53 -41.28 -38.62
N PRO A 29 -0.58 -41.78 -39.88
CA PRO A 29 -1.84 -42.11 -40.55
C PRO A 29 -2.60 -43.26 -39.86
N GLU A 30 -1.91 -44.16 -39.14
CA GLU A 30 -2.59 -45.27 -38.44
C GLU A 30 -3.32 -44.82 -37.17
N TYR A 31 -3.00 -43.62 -36.64
CA TYR A 31 -3.66 -43.06 -35.47
C TYR A 31 -4.87 -42.18 -35.80
N SER A 32 -5.09 -41.83 -37.07
CA SER A 32 -6.19 -40.94 -37.49
C SER A 32 -7.57 -41.61 -37.37
N ALA A 33 -7.64 -42.93 -37.24
CA ALA A 33 -8.90 -43.69 -37.24
C ALA A 33 -9.41 -44.07 -35.84
N ILE A 34 -8.79 -43.60 -34.76
CA ILE A 34 -9.19 -43.96 -33.41
C ILE A 34 -9.87 -42.75 -32.74
N ASN A 35 -11.21 -42.76 -32.74
CA ASN A 35 -12.07 -41.92 -31.88
C ASN A 35 -11.90 -42.27 -30.39
N ARG A 36 -10.67 -42.33 -29.88
CA ARG A 36 -10.40 -42.27 -28.45
C ARG A 36 -10.07 -40.82 -28.18
N ALA A 37 -11.01 -40.13 -27.51
CA ALA A 37 -10.72 -38.84 -26.91
C ALA A 37 -9.38 -38.94 -26.18
N VAL A 38 -8.37 -38.22 -26.66
CA VAL A 38 -7.12 -38.07 -25.94
C VAL A 38 -7.52 -37.45 -24.60
N PRO A 39 -7.34 -38.13 -23.47
CA PRO A 39 -7.63 -37.54 -22.17
C PRO A 39 -6.82 -36.25 -22.09
N GLN A 40 -7.49 -35.12 -21.90
CA GLN A 40 -6.77 -33.87 -21.71
C GLN A 40 -5.76 -34.07 -20.59
N MET A 41 -4.50 -33.79 -20.89
CA MET A 41 -3.43 -33.84 -19.91
C MET A 41 -3.77 -32.81 -18.81
N PRO A 42 -3.83 -33.21 -17.53
CA PRO A 42 -4.08 -32.26 -16.46
C PRO A 42 -2.90 -31.27 -16.43
N SER A 43 -3.19 -29.97 -16.52
CA SER A 43 -2.15 -28.93 -16.65
C SER A 43 -1.34 -28.71 -15.36
N GLY A 44 -1.76 -29.32 -14.25
CA GLY A 44 -1.17 -29.12 -12.92
C GLY A 44 -1.63 -27.83 -12.25
N MET A 45 -2.48 -27.04 -12.91
CA MET A 45 -3.04 -25.78 -12.44
C MET A 45 -4.42 -26.01 -11.80
N GLU A 46 -4.84 -25.13 -10.89
CA GLU A 46 -6.18 -25.26 -10.28
C GLU A 46 -7.27 -24.96 -11.32
N LYS A 47 -8.40 -25.68 -11.25
CA LYS A 47 -9.49 -25.57 -12.23
C LYS A 47 -10.07 -24.14 -12.34
N GLU A 48 -10.04 -23.40 -11.23
CA GLU A 48 -10.47 -22.00 -11.18
C GLU A 48 -9.50 -21.10 -11.95
N GLU A 49 -8.19 -21.30 -11.77
CA GLU A 49 -7.13 -20.61 -12.49
C GLU A 49 -7.14 -20.92 -14.00
N GLU A 50 -7.45 -22.17 -14.38
CA GLU A 50 -7.65 -22.56 -15.80
C GLU A 50 -8.85 -21.87 -16.45
N SER A 51 -9.87 -21.51 -15.65
CA SER A 51 -11.08 -20.84 -16.12
C SER A 51 -10.98 -19.31 -16.13
N GLU A 52 -9.88 -18.76 -15.61
CA GLU A 52 -9.66 -17.33 -15.52
C GLU A 52 -9.57 -16.74 -16.93
N HIS A 53 -10.54 -15.90 -17.26
CA HIS A 53 -10.74 -15.40 -18.61
C HIS A 53 -9.57 -14.55 -19.11
N HIS A 54 -8.86 -13.84 -18.23
CA HIS A 54 -7.67 -13.07 -18.59
C HIS A 54 -6.49 -13.97 -18.99
N LEU A 55 -6.28 -15.08 -18.27
CA LEU A 55 -5.28 -16.10 -18.60
C LEU A 55 -5.62 -16.78 -19.93
N GLN A 56 -6.87 -17.20 -20.11
CA GLN A 56 -7.32 -17.80 -21.37
C GLN A 56 -7.17 -16.85 -22.56
N ARG A 57 -7.51 -15.57 -22.38
CA ARG A 57 -7.28 -14.56 -23.44
C ARG A 57 -5.80 -14.39 -23.71
N ALA A 58 -4.95 -14.23 -22.71
CA ALA A 58 -3.51 -14.08 -22.89
C ALA A 58 -2.90 -15.27 -23.65
N ILE A 59 -3.31 -16.50 -23.30
CA ILE A 59 -2.85 -17.74 -23.94
C ILE A 59 -3.37 -17.86 -25.38
N CYS A 60 -4.68 -17.64 -25.63
CA CYS A 60 -5.29 -17.86 -26.93
C CYS A 60 -5.03 -16.74 -27.94
N THR A 61 -4.93 -15.49 -27.48
CA THR A 61 -4.76 -14.31 -28.35
C THR A 61 -3.32 -13.81 -28.41
N GLY A 62 -2.43 -14.37 -27.59
CA GLY A 62 -1.06 -13.88 -27.43
C GLY A 62 -0.99 -12.48 -26.79
N LEU A 63 -2.08 -12.00 -26.19
CA LEU A 63 -2.10 -10.73 -25.48
C LEU A 63 -1.22 -10.81 -24.24
N ILE A 64 -0.28 -9.87 -24.12
CA ILE A 64 0.63 -9.77 -22.98
C ILE A 64 -0.14 -9.16 -21.80
N ILE A 65 -0.12 -9.82 -20.64
CA ILE A 65 -0.59 -9.22 -19.39
C ILE A 65 0.45 -8.15 -19.02
N PRO A 66 0.08 -6.85 -19.00
CA PRO A 66 1.04 -5.80 -18.70
C PRO A 66 1.56 -6.00 -17.28
N THR A 67 2.85 -6.29 -17.16
CA THR A 67 3.54 -6.36 -15.88
C THR A 67 4.15 -4.99 -15.63
N PRO A 68 3.86 -4.33 -14.50
CA PRO A 68 4.48 -3.05 -14.18
C PRO A 68 6.01 -3.18 -14.19
N GLU A 69 6.68 -2.17 -14.73
CA GLU A 69 8.14 -2.08 -14.67
C GLU A 69 8.58 -1.82 -13.21
N VAL A 70 9.63 -2.52 -12.79
CA VAL A 70 10.27 -2.29 -11.48
C VAL A 70 11.43 -1.34 -11.69
N PHE A 71 11.43 -0.23 -10.95
CA PHE A 71 12.50 0.75 -10.97
C PHE A 71 13.42 0.54 -9.77
N GLU A 72 14.72 0.71 -9.96
CA GLU A 72 15.65 0.80 -8.83
C GLU A 72 15.31 2.05 -8.01
N ALA A 73 15.34 1.91 -6.68
CA ALA A 73 15.12 3.03 -5.79
C ALA A 73 16.23 4.06 -6.01
N THR A 74 15.87 5.21 -6.56
CA THR A 74 16.82 6.23 -7.01
C THR A 74 17.61 6.88 -5.87
N ASP A 75 17.15 6.74 -4.62
CA ASP A 75 17.70 7.40 -3.45
C ASP A 75 17.92 6.42 -2.29
N SER A 76 19.10 5.78 -2.29
CA SER A 76 19.54 4.87 -1.22
C SER A 76 19.78 5.61 0.10
N GLU A 77 20.24 6.87 0.05
CA GLU A 77 20.51 7.67 1.25
C GLU A 77 19.22 8.01 2.00
N PHE A 78 18.16 8.36 1.26
CA PHE A 78 16.82 8.51 1.81
C PHE A 78 16.35 7.21 2.47
N TYR A 79 16.44 6.08 1.76
CA TYR A 79 15.95 4.82 2.29
C TYR A 79 16.61 4.45 3.62
N GLU A 80 17.94 4.51 3.70
CA GLU A 80 18.71 4.20 4.91
C GLU A 80 18.42 5.16 6.07
N ARG A 81 18.14 6.44 5.76
CA ARG A 81 17.85 7.46 6.78
C ARG A 81 16.49 7.27 7.45
N TYR A 82 15.46 6.91 6.68
CA TYR A 82 14.08 6.86 7.17
C TYR A 82 13.62 5.47 7.61
N TYR A 83 14.23 4.40 7.09
CA TYR A 83 13.86 3.01 7.43
C TYR A 83 14.97 2.33 8.25
N SER A 84 14.86 2.42 9.58
CA SER A 84 15.78 1.76 10.51
C SER A 84 15.69 0.22 10.41
N GLN A 85 16.84 -0.44 10.55
CA GLN A 85 16.98 -1.91 10.51
C GLN A 85 16.97 -2.55 11.91
N ASP A 86 16.28 -1.94 12.87
CA ASP A 86 16.26 -2.36 14.27
C ASP A 86 15.25 -3.47 14.59
N TYR A 87 14.48 -3.93 13.59
CA TYR A 87 13.53 -5.01 13.74
C TYR A 87 14.19 -6.33 14.17
N LYS A 88 13.62 -6.99 15.19
CA LYS A 88 14.08 -8.28 15.70
C LYS A 88 12.98 -9.33 15.57
N MET A 89 13.24 -10.36 14.79
CA MET A 89 12.28 -11.42 14.54
C MET A 89 11.91 -12.16 15.84
N PRO A 90 10.63 -12.18 16.24
CA PRO A 90 10.19 -12.92 17.42
C PRO A 90 10.26 -14.44 17.19
N LYS A 91 10.41 -15.20 18.28
CA LYS A 91 10.43 -16.67 18.24
C LYS A 91 9.05 -17.30 17.99
N GLN A 92 7.99 -16.54 18.20
CA GLN A 92 6.60 -16.94 18.01
C GLN A 92 5.97 -16.08 16.92
N LEU A 93 4.87 -16.57 16.36
CA LEU A 93 4.11 -15.80 15.37
C LEU A 93 3.57 -14.51 16.00
N ILE A 94 3.56 -13.42 15.22
CA ILE A 94 3.02 -12.13 15.64
C ILE A 94 1.51 -12.27 15.78
N HIS A 95 1.00 -12.01 16.98
CA HIS A 95 -0.43 -11.94 17.24
C HIS A 95 -0.86 -10.48 17.29
N MET A 96 -1.57 -10.02 16.27
CA MET A 96 -2.08 -8.65 16.20
C MET A 96 -3.42 -8.56 16.93
N GLN A 97 -3.51 -7.69 17.94
CA GLN A 97 -4.80 -7.20 18.41
C GLN A 97 -5.24 -6.01 17.54
N PRO A 98 -6.56 -5.75 17.39
CA PRO A 98 -7.04 -4.57 16.70
C PRO A 98 -6.36 -3.32 17.28
N LEU A 99 -5.87 -2.46 16.39
CA LEU A 99 -5.21 -1.22 16.78
C LEU A 99 -6.14 -0.44 17.71
N ASN A 100 -5.75 -0.29 18.98
CA ASN A 100 -6.20 0.86 19.73
C ASN A 100 -5.70 2.07 18.93
N LEU A 101 -6.57 3.02 18.57
CA LEU A 101 -6.12 4.30 18.03
C LEU A 101 -5.13 4.87 19.05
N GLU A 102 -3.84 4.79 18.76
CA GLU A 102 -2.80 5.39 19.58
C GLU A 102 -2.99 6.90 19.48
N GLN A 103 -3.69 7.48 20.47
CA GLN A 103 -3.95 8.92 20.56
C GLN A 103 -2.68 9.73 20.88
N ASP A 104 -1.53 9.07 21.02
CA ASP A 104 -0.27 9.68 21.43
C ASP A 104 0.56 10.22 20.26
N VAL A 105 0.20 9.88 19.01
CA VAL A 105 0.87 10.42 17.82
C VAL A 105 0.01 11.55 17.22
N PRO A 106 0.56 12.76 17.00
CA PRO A 106 -0.13 13.83 16.29
C PRO A 106 -0.51 13.40 14.87
N ASP A 107 -1.68 13.81 14.37
CA ASP A 107 -2.07 13.55 12.97
C ASP A 107 -1.47 14.62 12.01
N TYR A 108 -0.93 15.70 12.59
CA TYR A 108 -0.31 16.78 11.84
C TYR A 108 1.19 16.52 11.64
N ASP A 109 1.59 16.37 10.38
CA ASP A 109 2.99 16.28 9.97
C ASP A 109 3.50 17.65 9.49
N MET A 110 4.70 18.01 9.91
CA MET A 110 5.37 19.23 9.43
C MET A 110 5.71 19.18 7.94
N ASP A 111 5.51 20.30 7.25
CA ASP A 111 6.04 20.51 5.90
C ASP A 111 7.37 21.27 5.89
N SER A 112 7.97 21.42 4.70
CA SER A 112 9.24 22.13 4.55
C SER A 112 9.17 23.61 4.96
N ALA A 113 7.99 24.24 4.97
CA ALA A 113 7.83 25.62 5.43
C ALA A 113 7.78 25.69 6.96
N ASP A 114 7.20 24.68 7.61
CA ASP A 114 7.23 24.50 9.07
C ASP A 114 8.67 24.30 9.55
N GLU A 115 9.44 23.42 8.89
CA GLU A 115 10.84 23.15 9.21
C GLU A 115 11.68 24.44 9.19
N GLN A 116 11.48 25.29 8.19
CA GLN A 116 12.16 26.59 8.09
C GLN A 116 11.73 27.54 9.21
N TRP A 117 10.45 27.56 9.55
CA TRP A 117 9.92 28.41 10.62
C TRP A 117 10.47 27.98 11.99
N ILE A 118 10.49 26.68 12.30
CA ILE A 118 11.07 26.15 13.54
C ILE A 118 12.58 26.38 13.58
N THR A 119 13.29 26.25 12.45
CA THR A 119 14.73 26.54 12.41
C THR A 119 15.03 28.01 12.75
N THR A 120 14.14 28.92 12.34
CA THR A 120 14.29 30.37 12.56
C THR A 120 13.84 30.83 13.94
N GLN A 121 12.66 30.37 14.40
CA GLN A 121 12.01 30.84 15.63
C GLN A 121 12.11 29.83 16.79
N GLY A 122 12.30 28.55 16.51
CA GLY A 122 12.28 27.46 17.50
C GLY A 122 13.42 27.53 18.51
N LYS A 123 14.60 28.04 18.12
CA LYS A 123 15.71 28.29 19.08
C LYS A 123 15.39 29.37 20.10
N ARG A 124 14.52 30.33 19.75
CA ARG A 124 14.11 31.42 20.64
C ARG A 124 12.99 30.98 21.58
N LEU A 125 12.13 30.09 21.10
CA LEU A 125 10.90 29.67 21.78
C LEU A 125 10.99 28.30 22.46
N ASP A 126 12.18 27.68 22.47
CA ASP A 126 12.43 26.32 22.98
C ASP A 126 11.40 25.31 22.45
N LEU A 127 11.29 25.27 21.12
CA LEU A 127 10.27 24.51 20.40
C LEU A 127 10.90 23.34 19.64
N ASP A 128 10.55 22.14 20.10
CA ASP A 128 10.89 20.86 19.46
C ASP A 128 9.89 20.52 18.33
N PRO A 129 10.31 19.81 17.25
CA PRO A 129 9.41 19.43 16.16
C PRO A 129 8.15 18.70 16.62
N LEU A 130 8.29 17.68 17.49
CA LEU A 130 7.14 16.91 17.99
C LEU A 130 6.21 17.77 18.84
N LYS A 131 6.78 18.71 19.61
CA LYS A 131 5.99 19.66 20.40
C LYS A 131 5.19 20.58 19.49
N PHE A 132 5.79 21.07 18.41
CA PHE A 132 5.09 21.88 17.40
C PHE A 132 3.96 21.10 16.74
N GLU A 133 4.21 19.87 16.28
CA GLU A 133 3.20 19.00 15.66
C GLU A 133 2.02 18.76 16.60
N THR A 134 2.30 18.47 17.86
CA THR A 134 1.26 18.29 18.89
C THR A 134 0.43 19.57 19.08
N MET A 135 1.05 20.75 19.04
CA MET A 135 0.34 22.02 19.18
C MET A 135 -0.53 22.32 17.96
N MET A 136 0.00 22.11 16.75
CA MET A 136 -0.72 22.27 15.49
C MET A 136 -1.90 21.31 15.37
N ASP A 137 -1.70 20.04 15.73
CA ASP A 137 -2.73 19.00 15.75
C ASP A 137 -3.90 19.39 16.65
N ARG A 138 -3.62 19.85 17.89
CA ARG A 138 -4.65 20.32 18.82
C ARG A 138 -5.43 21.52 18.28
N LEU A 139 -4.74 22.49 17.69
CA LEU A 139 -5.37 23.67 17.09
C LEU A 139 -6.29 23.24 15.94
N GLU A 140 -5.82 22.38 15.03
CA GLU A 140 -6.60 21.97 13.87
C GLU A 140 -7.81 21.12 14.26
N LYS A 141 -7.64 20.14 15.16
CA LYS A 141 -8.74 19.30 15.68
C LYS A 141 -9.81 20.12 16.40
N SER A 142 -9.41 21.16 17.13
CA SER A 142 -10.34 22.05 17.82
C SER A 142 -11.08 23.02 16.88
N SER A 143 -10.59 23.23 15.65
CA SER A 143 -11.11 24.23 14.74
C SER A 143 -12.14 23.73 13.72
N GLY A 144 -12.80 22.60 14.01
CA GLY A 144 -13.65 21.86 13.06
C GLY A 144 -14.68 22.71 12.31
N GLN A 145 -15.50 23.52 13.00
CA GLN A 145 -16.52 24.39 12.35
C GLN A 145 -16.26 25.88 12.50
N THR A 146 -15.52 26.30 13.53
CA THR A 146 -15.21 27.69 13.83
C THR A 146 -13.71 27.89 13.94
N VAL A 147 -13.22 29.06 13.52
CA VAL A 147 -11.82 29.44 13.74
C VAL A 147 -11.59 29.60 15.23
N VAL A 148 -10.61 28.88 15.77
CA VAL A 148 -10.19 28.98 17.17
C VAL A 148 -9.73 30.40 17.45
N THR A 149 -10.19 31.00 18.54
CA THR A 149 -9.71 32.32 18.99
C THR A 149 -8.43 32.20 19.80
N LEU A 150 -7.67 33.31 19.93
CA LEU A 150 -6.42 33.31 20.69
C LEU A 150 -6.60 32.84 22.15
N ASN A 151 -7.71 33.21 22.79
CA ASN A 151 -7.99 32.82 24.18
C ASN A 151 -8.29 31.31 24.31
N GLU A 152 -9.00 30.76 23.32
CA GLU A 152 -9.25 29.32 23.24
C GLU A 152 -7.95 28.56 22.96
N ALA A 153 -7.14 29.02 22.02
CA ALA A 153 -5.83 28.46 21.70
C ALA A 153 -4.92 28.39 22.94
N LYS A 154 -4.80 29.49 23.70
CA LYS A 154 -4.04 29.51 24.95
C LYS A 154 -4.54 28.48 25.96
N SER A 155 -5.86 28.38 26.11
CA SER A 155 -6.51 27.43 27.02
C SER A 155 -6.30 25.96 26.60
N LEU A 156 -6.23 25.70 25.29
CA LEU A 156 -6.00 24.38 24.70
C LEU A 156 -4.54 23.93 24.81
N LEU A 157 -3.61 24.84 24.54
CA LEU A 157 -2.18 24.53 24.49
C LEU A 157 -1.56 24.41 25.88
N LYS A 158 -2.03 25.21 26.86
CA LYS A 158 -1.52 25.22 28.24
C LYS A 158 0.02 25.33 28.32
N GLN A 159 0.61 26.05 27.36
CA GLN A 159 2.05 26.34 27.30
C GLN A 159 2.29 27.80 27.69
N ASP A 160 3.55 28.23 27.65
CA ASP A 160 3.91 29.63 27.79
C ASP A 160 3.12 30.52 26.83
N ASP A 161 2.71 31.70 27.33
CA ASP A 161 1.89 32.64 26.58
C ASP A 161 2.56 33.08 25.27
N GLU A 162 3.87 33.34 25.31
CA GLU A 162 4.63 33.76 24.13
C GLU A 162 4.68 32.68 23.06
N LEU A 163 4.96 31.43 23.46
CA LEU A 163 4.99 30.29 22.54
C LEU A 163 3.61 30.03 21.94
N SER A 164 2.56 30.07 22.78
CA SER A 164 1.18 29.83 22.35
C SER A 164 0.71 30.88 21.35
N ILE A 165 1.04 32.16 21.57
CA ILE A 165 0.74 33.24 20.63
C ILE A 165 1.49 33.04 19.30
N ALA A 166 2.80 32.77 19.36
CA ALA A 166 3.61 32.61 18.15
C ALA A 166 3.15 31.45 17.25
N VAL A 167 2.86 30.29 17.85
CA VAL A 167 2.35 29.12 17.13
C VAL A 167 0.95 29.37 16.60
N TYR A 168 0.08 30.01 17.39
CA TYR A 168 -1.28 30.36 16.94
C TYR A 168 -1.26 31.33 15.76
N ASP A 169 -0.44 32.39 15.82
CA ASP A 169 -0.31 33.36 14.72
C ASP A 169 0.21 32.68 13.44
N TYR A 170 1.19 31.77 13.59
CA TYR A 170 1.68 30.97 12.47
C TYR A 170 0.58 30.08 11.87
N TRP A 171 -0.10 29.29 12.70
CA TRP A 171 -1.20 28.42 12.32
C TRP A 171 -2.32 29.18 11.60
N LEU A 172 -2.77 30.30 12.17
CA LEU A 172 -3.85 31.12 11.62
C LEU A 172 -3.47 31.67 10.23
N ASN A 173 -2.25 32.21 10.09
CA ASN A 173 -1.75 32.69 8.80
C ASN A 173 -1.68 31.56 7.77
N LYS A 174 -1.21 30.37 8.17
CA LYS A 174 -1.12 29.19 7.30
C LYS A 174 -2.52 28.75 6.84
N ARG A 175 -3.49 28.71 7.75
CA ARG A 175 -4.88 28.34 7.44
C ARG A 175 -5.57 29.33 6.51
N LEU A 176 -5.35 30.63 6.70
CA LEU A 176 -5.86 31.67 5.81
C LEU A 176 -5.27 31.59 4.40
N LYS A 177 -3.99 31.21 4.29
CA LYS A 177 -3.31 31.04 3.00
C LYS A 177 -3.79 29.80 2.25
N MET A 178 -3.94 28.66 2.94
CA MET A 178 -4.30 27.37 2.32
C MET A 178 -5.80 27.27 2.00
N GLN A 179 -6.66 27.96 2.77
CA GLN A 179 -8.13 27.94 2.60
C GLN A 179 -8.78 26.56 2.71
N HIS A 180 -8.07 25.59 3.29
CA HIS A 180 -8.57 24.26 3.63
C HIS A 180 -7.97 23.82 4.97
N PRO A 181 -8.53 22.79 5.62
CA PRO A 181 -7.95 22.23 6.84
C PRO A 181 -6.49 21.82 6.62
N LEU A 182 -5.64 22.06 7.61
CA LEU A 182 -4.21 21.74 7.50
C LEU A 182 -3.95 20.23 7.58
N ILE A 183 -4.84 19.48 8.23
CA ILE A 183 -4.87 18.01 8.19
C ILE A 183 -5.81 17.60 7.06
N LEU A 184 -5.26 16.92 6.05
CA LEU A 184 -6.04 16.49 4.89
C LEU A 184 -6.92 15.29 5.24
N SER A 185 -8.17 15.33 4.77
CA SER A 185 -9.13 14.24 4.96
C SER A 185 -9.56 13.67 3.62
N VAL A 186 -9.74 12.35 3.56
CA VAL A 186 -10.39 11.71 2.41
C VAL A 186 -11.81 12.24 2.27
N LYS A 187 -12.20 12.60 1.06
CA LYS A 187 -13.54 13.10 0.78
C LYS A 187 -14.56 11.97 0.94
N THR A 188 -15.41 12.08 1.95
CA THR A 188 -16.50 11.13 2.19
C THR A 188 -17.83 11.67 1.67
N GLU A 189 -18.77 10.79 1.39
CA GLU A 189 -20.13 11.19 1.02
C GLU A 189 -20.80 11.99 2.15
N SER A 190 -21.49 13.07 1.78
CA SER A 190 -22.31 13.81 2.73
C SER A 190 -23.62 13.07 2.94
N ARG A 191 -24.03 12.88 4.21
CA ARG A 191 -25.32 12.27 4.55
C ARG A 191 -26.46 13.19 4.08
N GLY A 192 -26.95 12.98 2.87
CA GLY A 192 -28.19 13.60 2.39
C GLY A 192 -28.23 14.05 0.93
N ASN A 193 -27.17 13.94 0.13
CA ASN A 193 -27.24 14.36 -1.28
C ASN A 193 -26.68 13.33 -2.26
N THR A 194 -27.37 13.26 -3.40
CA THR A 194 -27.09 12.51 -4.61
C THR A 194 -25.61 12.51 -4.97
N THR A 195 -25.07 11.32 -5.25
CA THR A 195 -23.70 11.09 -5.71
C THR A 195 -23.41 11.84 -7.02
N PRO A 196 -22.64 12.94 -7.04
CA PRO A 196 -21.92 13.27 -8.25
C PRO A 196 -20.92 12.13 -8.51
N ASN A 197 -20.75 11.71 -9.77
CA ASN A 197 -19.70 10.76 -10.16
C ASN A 197 -18.32 11.39 -9.90
N ASN A 198 -17.90 11.40 -8.64
CA ASN A 198 -16.61 11.87 -8.19
C ASN A 198 -15.75 10.63 -7.93
N PRO A 199 -14.72 10.38 -8.76
CA PRO A 199 -13.82 9.25 -8.58
C PRO A 199 -13.04 9.34 -7.27
#